data_AF-A0A378UE09-F1
#
_entry.id   AF-A0A378UE09-F1
#
_cell.length_a   1.000
_cell.length_b   1.000
_cell.length_c   1.000
_cell.angle_alpha   90.00
_cell.angle_beta   90.00
_cell.angle_gamma   90.00
#
_symmetry.space_group_name_H-M   'P 1'
#
loop_
_entity.id
_entity.type
_entity.pdbx_description
1 polymer ?
#
loop_
_entity_poly.entity_id
_entity_poly.type
_entity_poly.pdbx_seq_one_letter_code
_entity_poly.pdbx_strand_id
1 'polypeptide(L)'
;MNGSRLKVHALNDYWVEIPMSDVVNYNILLASKIDGKAFSIRDFGPYFVIYPVDERREELNSPVKFSKFVWQVDSITVVDK
;
A
#
# COMPACT_ATOMS: atom_id res chain seq x y z
N MET A 1 -7.72 -20.25 6.78
CA MET A 1 -7.42 -18.98 7.46
C MET A 1 -8.06 -17.88 6.65
N ASN A 2 -8.98 -17.11 7.23
CA ASN A 2 -9.76 -16.11 6.49
C ASN A 2 -9.47 -14.70 7.03
N GLY A 3 -8.38 -14.10 6.54
CA GLY A 3 -8.03 -12.71 6.82
C GLY A 3 -8.89 -11.72 6.05
N SER A 4 -9.40 -10.70 6.73
CA SER A 4 -10.22 -9.65 6.09
C SER A 4 -9.45 -8.35 5.86
N ARG A 5 -8.31 -8.16 6.53
CA ARG A 5 -7.47 -6.96 6.41
C ARG A 5 -5.98 -7.29 6.40
N LEU A 6 -5.22 -6.37 5.82
CA LEU A 6 -3.77 -6.35 5.82
C LEU A 6 -3.31 -5.17 6.68
N LYS A 7 -2.55 -5.45 7.74
CA LYS A 7 -1.80 -4.42 8.45
C LYS A 7 -0.48 -4.22 7.72
N VAL A 8 -0.31 -3.05 7.10
CA VAL A 8 0.90 -2.66 6.38
C VAL A 8 1.72 -1.75 7.28
N HIS A 9 2.98 -2.10 7.52
CA HIS A 9 3.89 -1.39 8.42
C HIS A 9 5.10 -0.86 7.66
N ALA A 10 5.56 0.33 8.05
CA ALA A 10 6.69 1.03 7.47
C ALA A 10 7.83 1.23 8.46
N LEU A 11 9.03 1.47 7.94
CA LEU A 11 10.27 1.63 8.71
C LEU A 11 10.24 2.76 9.75
N ASN A 12 9.32 3.72 9.62
CA ASN A 12 9.13 4.84 10.54
C ASN A 12 8.02 4.57 11.58
N ASP A 13 7.68 3.30 11.81
CA ASP A 13 6.60 2.81 12.68
C ASP A 13 5.18 3.27 12.27
N TYR A 14 5.03 3.85 11.08
CA TYR A 14 3.72 4.14 10.51
C TYR A 14 3.06 2.85 10.05
N TRP A 15 1.75 2.73 10.28
CA TRP A 15 0.98 1.60 9.78
C TRP A 15 -0.46 2.00 9.44
N VAL A 16 -1.04 1.24 8.52
CA VAL A 16 -2.46 1.33 8.16
C VAL A 16 -3.05 -0.06 8.00
N GLU A 17 -4.38 -0.15 8.08
CA GLU A 17 -5.10 -1.37 7.72
C GLU A 17 -5.82 -1.22 6.38
N ILE A 18 -5.38 -2.02 5.41
CA ILE A 18 -5.98 -2.11 4.08
C ILE A 18 -6.97 -3.28 4.07
N PRO A 19 -8.26 -3.06 3.74
CA PRO A 19 -9.19 -4.15 3.53
C PRO A 19 -8.72 -5.08 2.40
N MET A 20 -8.84 -6.39 2.56
CA MET A 20 -8.47 -7.35 1.51
C MET A 20 -9.27 -7.09 0.21
N SER A 21 -10.49 -6.58 0.33
CA SER A 21 -11.31 -6.14 -0.81
C SER A 21 -10.69 -5.01 -1.61
N ASP A 22 -9.93 -4.09 -0.99
CA ASP A 22 -9.26 -3.02 -1.73
C ASP A 22 -8.18 -3.62 -2.66
N VAL A 23 -7.45 -4.67 -2.21
CA VAL A 23 -6.45 -5.36 -3.04
C VAL A 23 -7.10 -5.98 -4.27
N VAL A 24 -8.23 -6.66 -4.09
CA VAL A 24 -8.97 -7.32 -5.17
C VAL A 24 -9.61 -6.33 -6.13
N ASN A 25 -10.25 -5.27 -5.61
CA ASN A 25 -11.03 -4.34 -6.42
C ASN A 25 -10.18 -3.31 -7.17
N TYR A 26 -9.06 -2.90 -6.56
CA TYR A 26 -8.23 -1.80 -7.06
C TYR A 26 -6.88 -2.25 -7.59
N ASN A 27 -6.56 -3.54 -7.57
CA ASN A 27 -5.29 -4.07 -8.04
C ASN A 27 -4.09 -3.31 -7.45
N ILE A 28 -4.09 -3.18 -6.11
CA ILE A 28 -3.05 -2.45 -5.38
C ILE A 28 -1.68 -3.06 -5.69
N LEU A 29 -0.70 -2.19 -5.92
CA LEU A 29 0.68 -2.58 -6.19
C LEU A 29 1.50 -2.46 -4.91
N LEU A 30 2.35 -3.46 -4.67
CA LEU A 30 3.52 -3.32 -3.79
C LEU A 30 4.73 -3.09 -4.69
N ALA A 31 5.00 -1.82 -5.01
CA ALA A 31 6.06 -1.45 -5.93
C ALA A 31 7.42 -1.53 -5.22
N SER A 32 8.39 -2.21 -5.84
CA SER A 32 9.79 -2.25 -5.38
C SER A 32 10.72 -1.41 -6.26
N LYS A 33 10.20 -0.85 -7.34
CA LYS A 33 10.93 -0.08 -8.35
C LYS A 33 10.10 1.07 -8.88
N ILE A 34 10.79 2.12 -9.31
CA ILE A 34 10.27 3.22 -10.11
C ILE A 34 11.18 3.41 -11.33
N ASP A 35 10.60 3.52 -12.53
CA ASP A 35 11.34 3.64 -13.80
C ASP A 35 12.46 2.60 -13.97
N GLY A 36 12.17 1.35 -13.58
CA GLY A 36 13.09 0.22 -13.66
C GLY A 36 14.20 0.19 -12.60
N LYS A 37 14.32 1.22 -11.75
CA LYS A 37 15.31 1.32 -10.67
C LYS A 37 14.68 0.96 -9.33
N ALA A 38 15.40 0.25 -8.47
CA ALA A 38 14.95 -0.02 -7.11
C ALA A 38 14.80 1.29 -6.32
N PHE A 39 13.79 1.37 -5.46
CA PHE A 39 13.68 2.47 -4.53
C PHE A 39 14.86 2.47 -3.55
N SER A 40 15.46 3.65 -3.31
CA SER A 40 16.37 3.83 -2.20
C SER A 40 15.57 4.04 -0.91
N ILE A 41 16.16 3.82 0.27
CA ILE A 41 15.46 4.13 1.54
C ILE A 41 15.08 5.61 1.60
N ARG A 42 15.92 6.51 1.07
CA ARG A 42 15.61 7.95 1.01
C ARG A 42 14.48 8.27 0.04
N ASP A 43 14.27 7.42 -0.96
CA ASP A 43 13.29 7.57 -2.01
C ASP A 43 12.19 6.51 -1.87
N PHE A 44 11.44 6.56 -0.77
CA PHE A 44 10.23 5.73 -0.52
C PHE A 44 10.44 4.21 -0.40
N GLY A 45 11.68 3.71 -0.44
CA GLY A 45 12.00 2.28 -0.46
C GLY A 45 12.06 1.60 0.91
N PRO A 46 12.08 0.26 0.95
CA PRO A 46 12.29 -0.64 -0.19
C PRO A 46 11.01 -0.94 -1.00
N TYR A 47 9.84 -0.75 -0.40
CA TYR A 47 8.55 -1.00 -1.02
C TYR A 47 7.58 0.15 -0.79
N PHE A 48 6.71 0.38 -1.78
CA PHE A 48 5.67 1.39 -1.75
C PHE A 48 4.33 0.76 -2.14
N VAL A 49 3.33 0.85 -1.25
CA VAL A 49 1.92 0.57 -1.57
C VAL A 49 1.34 1.69 -2.44
N ILE A 50 0.89 1.34 -3.64
CA ILE A 50 0.32 2.28 -4.61
C ILE A 50 -1.07 1.79 -5.01
N TYR A 51 -2.06 2.68 -4.89
CA TYR A 51 -3.35 2.51 -5.57
C TYR A 51 -3.26 3.14 -6.96
N PRO A 52 -3.74 2.47 -8.03
CA PRO A 52 -3.72 3.02 -9.38
C PRO A 52 -4.81 4.09 -9.56
N VAL A 53 -4.60 5.27 -8.97
CA VAL A 53 -5.56 6.38 -8.96
C VAL A 53 -5.92 6.83 -10.37
N ASP A 54 -4.99 6.74 -11.31
CA ASP A 54 -5.23 7.12 -12.70
C ASP A 54 -6.27 6.23 -13.39
N GLU A 55 -6.38 4.96 -12.98
CA GLU A 55 -7.35 4.01 -13.55
C GLU A 55 -8.74 4.16 -12.92
N ARG A 56 -8.83 4.60 -11.65
CA ARG A 56 -10.10 4.73 -10.91
C ARG A 56 -10.19 6.03 -10.12
N ARG A 57 -10.00 7.14 -10.81
CA ARG A 57 -9.89 8.48 -10.19
C ARG A 57 -11.11 8.86 -9.36
N GLU A 58 -12.32 8.54 -9.82
CA GLU A 58 -13.57 8.87 -9.11
C GLU A 58 -13.67 8.21 -7.74
N GLU A 59 -13.11 7.00 -7.58
CA GLU A 59 -13.17 6.22 -6.34
C GLU A 59 -11.95 6.45 -5.43
N LEU A 60 -10.80 6.76 -6.03
CA LEU A 60 -9.50 6.78 -5.36
C LEU A 60 -8.98 8.19 -5.05
N ASN A 61 -9.52 9.23 -5.68
CA ASN A 61 -9.09 10.61 -5.48
C ASN A 61 -9.70 11.23 -4.20
N SER A 62 -9.35 10.69 -3.05
CA SER A 62 -9.77 11.21 -1.74
C SER A 62 -8.65 11.15 -0.70
N PRO A 63 -8.61 12.07 0.27
CA PRO A 63 -7.60 12.05 1.34
C PRO A 63 -7.53 10.72 2.10
N VAL A 64 -8.67 10.06 2.30
CA VAL A 64 -8.78 8.77 3.00
C VAL A 64 -8.12 7.63 2.22
N LYS A 65 -8.12 7.69 0.89
CA LYS A 65 -7.45 6.68 0.06
C LYS A 65 -5.95 6.99 -0.05
N PHE A 66 -5.59 8.27 -0.18
CA PHE A 66 -4.19 8.69 -0.19
C PHE A 66 -3.44 8.37 1.11
N SER A 67 -4.10 8.37 2.27
CA SER A 67 -3.45 7.95 3.52
C SER A 67 -3.01 6.48 3.53
N LYS A 68 -3.53 5.65 2.62
CA LYS A 68 -3.13 4.24 2.49
C LYS A 68 -1.92 4.03 1.56
N PHE A 69 -1.36 5.10 1.01
CA PHE A 69 -0.12 5.07 0.24
C PHE A 69 1.06 4.99 1.20
N VAL A 70 1.37 3.76 1.64
CA VAL A 70 2.45 3.52 2.60
C VAL A 70 3.76 3.32 1.85
N TRP A 71 4.69 4.26 2.03
CA TRP A 71 6.09 4.10 1.59
C TRP A 71 6.93 3.42 2.67
N GLN A 72 8.12 2.94 2.27
CA GLN A 72 9.09 2.28 3.14
C GLN A 72 8.52 1.06 3.88
N VAL A 73 7.67 0.27 3.21
CA VAL A 73 7.05 -0.91 3.82
C VAL A 73 8.11 -1.96 4.17
N ASP A 74 8.07 -2.46 5.40
CA ASP A 74 8.96 -3.52 5.91
C ASP A 74 8.23 -4.84 6.20
N SER A 75 6.91 -4.78 6.48
CA SER A 75 6.13 -5.94 6.84
C SER A 75 4.65 -5.76 6.53
N ILE A 76 4.00 -6.88 6.20
CA ILE A 76 2.57 -6.99 5.96
C ILE A 76 2.05 -8.19 6.74
N THR A 77 1.09 -7.94 7.62
CA THR A 77 0.47 -8.99 8.43
C THR A 77 -1.00 -9.12 8.08
N VAL A 78 -1.44 -10.34 7.79
CA VAL A 78 -2.85 -10.65 7.64
C VAL A 78 -3.49 -10.66 9.02
N VAL A 79 -4.55 -9.87 9.22
CA VAL A 79 -5.26 -9.79 10.49
C VAL A 79 -6.72 -10.21 10.33
N ASP A 80 -7.18 -11.03 11.28
CA ASP A 80 -8.59 -11.37 11.46
C ASP A 80 -9.24 -10.29 12.35
N LYS A 81 -10.55 -10.09 12.16
CA LYS A 81 -11.29 -9.04 12.87
C LYS A 81 -11.43 -9.36 14.35
#